data_AF-A0A522EMA3-F1
#
_entry.id   AF-A0A522EMA3-F1
#
_cell.length_a   1.000
_cell.length_b   1.000
_cell.length_c   1.000
_cell.angle_alpha   90.00
_cell.angle_beta   90.00
_cell.angle_gamma   90.00
#
_symmetry.space_group_name_H-M   'P 1'
#
loop_
_entity.id
_entity.type
_entity.pdbx_description
1 polymer ?
#
loop_
_entity_poly.entity_id
_entity_poly.type
_entity_poly.pdbx_seq_one_letter_code
_entity_poly.pdbx_strand_id
1 'polypeptide(L)' 'MNILLLGIGNVLWADEGFGVRVIERLQKYYRFPDNVK' A
#
# COMPACT_ATOMS: atom_id res chain seq x y z
N MET A 1 -16.87 -8.93 5.41
CA MET A 1 -15.77 -8.31 6.17
C MET A 1 -14.93 -7.54 5.18
N ASN A 2 -14.81 -6.22 5.35
CA ASN A 2 -14.04 -5.37 4.43
C ASN A 2 -12.69 -5.07 5.07
N ILE A 3 -11.62 -5.14 4.29
CA ILE A 3 -10.24 -4.93 4.74
C ILE A 3 -9.68 -3.73 3.97
N LEU A 4 -9.03 -2.80 4.68
CA LEU A 4 -8.36 -1.64 4.11
C LEU A 4 -6.85 -1.75 4.34
N LEU A 5 -6.07 -1.62 3.28
CA LEU A 5 -4.62 -1.49 3.30
C LEU A 5 -4.25 -0.04 2.99
N LEU A 6 -3.87 0.71 4.02
CA LEU A 6 -3.51 2.13 3.87
C LEU A 6 -2.00 2.33 4.02
N GLY A 7 -1.34 2.67 2.91
CA GLY A 7 0.07 3.06 2.91
C GLY A 7 0.20 4.54 3.23
N ILE A 8 0.50 4.87 4.50
CA ILE A 8 0.76 6.24 4.94
C ILE A 8 2.26 6.51 4.86
N GLY A 9 2.64 7.67 4.33
CA GLY A 9 4.03 8.08 4.26
C GLY A 9 4.23 9.30 3.35
N ASN A 10 5.38 9.97 3.52
CA ASN A 10 5.80 11.06 2.64
C ASN A 10 6.86 10.55 1.66
N VAL A 11 6.49 10.37 0.39
CA VAL A 11 7.40 9.83 -0.64
C VAL A 11 8.59 10.75 -0.92
N LEU A 12 8.46 12.05 -0.63
CA LEU A 12 9.55 13.02 -0.81
C LEU A 12 10.57 12.97 0.34
N TRP A 13 10.21 12.37 1.48
CA TRP A 13 11.06 12.23 2.65
C TRP A 13 11.53 10.77 2.75
N ALA A 14 12.80 10.57 2.40
CA ALA A 14 13.51 9.30 2.23
C ALA A 14 12.79 8.03 2.75
N ASP A 15 12.87 7.80 4.05
CA ASP A 15 12.45 6.58 4.75
C ASP A 15 11.00 6.63 5.23
N GLU A 16 10.39 7.81 5.29
CA GLU A 16 8.97 7.96 5.63
C GLU A 16 8.04 7.51 4.49
N GLY A 17 8.56 7.37 3.26
CA GLY A 17 7.81 6.85 2.11
C GLY A 17 7.55 5.34 2.15
N PHE A 18 8.07 4.60 3.14
CA PHE A 18 8.02 3.14 3.18
C PHE A 18 6.61 2.57 3.01
N GLY A 19 5.62 3.08 3.75
CA GLY A 19 4.24 2.60 3.66
C GLY A 19 3.63 2.72 2.26
N VAL A 20 3.90 3.84 1.58
CA VAL A 20 3.45 4.06 0.19
C VAL A 20 4.14 3.08 -0.76
N ARG A 21 5.46 2.89 -0.64
CA ARG A 21 6.23 1.94 -1.48
C ARG A 21 5.80 0.49 -1.29
N VAL A 22 5.39 0.10 -0.09
CA VAL A 22 4.86 -1.25 0.19
C VAL A 22 3.56 -1.47 -0.57
N ILE A 23 2.61 -0.53 -0.52
CA ILE A 23 1.33 -0.66 -1.24
C ILE A 23 1.54 -0.67 -2.75
N GLU A 24 2.39 0.20 -3.30
CA GLU A 24 2.75 0.20 -4.73
C GLU A 24 3.27 -1.18 -5.17
N ARG A 25 4.14 -1.80 -4.35
CA ARG A 25 4.69 -3.12 -4.64
C ARG A 25 3.64 -4.21 -4.53
N LEU A 26 2.78 -4.15 -3.53
CA LEU A 26 1.68 -5.11 -3.37
C LEU A 26 0.71 -5.08 -4.56
N GLN A 27 0.29 -3.89 -4.98
CA GLN A 27 -0.59 -3.72 -6.15
C GLN A 27 0.05 -4.20 -7.46
N LYS A 28 1.37 -4.07 -7.60
CA LYS A 28 2.08 -4.49 -8.80
C LYS A 28 2.20 -6.01 -8.95
N TYR A 29 2.39 -6.73 -7.84
CA TYR A 29 2.74 -8.15 -7.88
C TYR A 29 1.64 -9.10 -7.40
N TYR A 30 0.56 -8.58 -6.80
CA TYR A 30 -0.53 -9.39 -6.26
C TYR A 30 -1.88 -8.92 -6.77
N ARG A 31 -2.81 -9.86 -6.89
CA ARG A 31 -4.24 -9.57 -7.10
C ARG A 31 -4.96 -9.73 -5.77
N PHE A 32 -5.71 -8.71 -5.38
CA PHE A 32 -6.51 -8.73 -4.18
C PHE A 32 -7.95 -9.18 -4.47
N PRO A 33 -8.59 -9.90 -3.54
CA PRO A 33 -10.02 -10.12 -3.57
C PRO A 33 -10.81 -8.80 -3.48
N ASP A 34 -12.05 -8.79 -3.97
CA ASP A 34 -12.85 -7.55 -4.13
C ASP A 34 -13.12 -6.80 -2.83
N ASN A 35 -13.12 -7.50 -1.68
CA ASN A 35 -13.36 -6.94 -0.35
C ASN A 35 -12.12 -6.32 0.31
N VAL A 36 -10.96 -6.36 -0.35
CA VAL A 36 -9.73 -5.72 0.09
C VAL A 36 -9.51 -4.47 -0.75
N LYS A 37 -9.37 -3.32 -0.09
CA LYS A 37 -9.13 -2.02 -0.72
C LYS A 37 -7.77 -1.47 -0.32
#